data_AF-A0A415FW33-F1
#
_entry.id   AF-A0A415FW33-F1
#
_cell.length_a   1.000
_cell.length_b   1.000
_cell.length_c   1.000
_cell.angle_alpha   90.00
_cell.angle_beta   90.00
_cell.angle_gamma   90.00
#
_symmetry.space_group_name_H-M   'P 1'
#
loop_
_entity.id
_entity.type
_entity.pdbx_description
1 polymer ?
#
loop_
_entity_poly.entity_id
_entity_poly.type
_entity_poly.pdbx_seq_one_letter_code
_entity_poly.pdbx_strand_id
1 'polypeptide(L)'
;MKKNNITQLIILLLPNILWFTSCYEDKSSFVTNLIPEVQISINDKNQENSIYVGYQSPVDIVPSITQDGFDGSNLRYEWAVTEEPSTNNPVYEIIGTEKDFHGIINRPISNGAYTLKLTVTDVANDNLQYIYSWELYVQSSFLDGLLIADSENGTTTDFTLINNSQITNQYTKEERIFRHILETANGAAYDELLTSLTYEVMGNTAILGSSHLNQIWAISSTGKSIRFNCKDYSINGTWEDEKIFLYCPTDFQVKSYIRSSQLFIAYTNNGLYSFLNVAGNKFSMPNSVFNGFEINNNVYAANSSYSIGDNHLVWLDKPKGAFYSLNGTSYNTCTPYISNPDFDPNDMGSQTAIAATSSQDGSLATFLLKDDNSGNYAIYTLSQYKAEEGYYEDPDNWEGWIVTSPEQPAAAKNKYIIPTTGKTLLDKAVSIFFGHTNNVLYVVTDAAIYSFTYGMGNEVSVSTTSQFTPSNGEKITKAKLYQQGQYTNQINVMTGNPPTIAPNAWNNKALIIVTQSAEFNGKVSIVPMKQAGAGTLDISKALIYDGFGKILDVTTTGY
;
A
#
# COMPACT_ATOMS: atom_id res chain seq x y z
N MET A 1 -68.76 42.35 -55.83
CA MET A 1 -68.71 43.35 -56.93
C MET A 1 -67.73 44.45 -56.54
N LYS A 2 -66.84 44.84 -57.47
CA LYS A 2 -65.89 45.97 -57.43
C LYS A 2 -64.59 45.79 -56.61
N LYS A 3 -63.55 45.36 -57.33
CA LYS A 3 -62.15 45.82 -57.19
C LYS A 3 -62.14 47.35 -57.01
N ASN A 4 -61.38 47.87 -56.05
CA ASN A 4 -60.85 49.23 -56.11
C ASN A 4 -59.63 49.39 -55.17
N ASN A 5 -58.51 49.76 -55.78
CA ASN A 5 -57.50 50.73 -55.33
C ASN A 5 -56.70 50.48 -54.04
N ILE A 6 -55.84 49.46 -54.02
CA ILE A 6 -54.68 49.40 -53.10
C ILE A 6 -53.38 49.92 -53.76
N THR A 7 -53.35 50.03 -55.09
CA THR A 7 -52.13 50.40 -55.84
C THR A 7 -51.79 51.90 -55.78
N GLN A 8 -52.72 52.77 -55.34
CA GLN A 8 -52.48 54.22 -55.23
C GLN A 8 -52.08 54.71 -53.83
N LEU A 9 -52.19 53.87 -52.79
CA LEU A 9 -51.76 54.25 -51.43
C LEU A 9 -50.27 54.01 -51.18
N ILE A 10 -49.63 53.16 -51.99
CA ILE A 10 -48.21 52.78 -51.86
C ILE A 10 -47.28 53.83 -52.49
N ILE A 11 -47.76 54.65 -53.44
CA ILE A 11 -46.93 55.65 -54.15
C ILE A 11 -46.79 56.98 -53.39
N LEU A 12 -47.65 57.24 -52.40
CA LEU A 12 -47.66 58.50 -51.62
C LEU A 12 -46.93 58.42 -50.26
N LEU A 13 -46.47 57.24 -49.84
CA LEU A 13 -45.75 57.05 -48.57
C LEU A 13 -44.24 56.75 -48.75
N LEU A 14 -43.77 56.54 -49.98
CA LEU A 14 -42.34 56.32 -50.26
C LEU A 14 -41.42 57.56 -50.23
N PRO A 15 -41.86 58.84 -50.33
CA PRO A 15 -40.91 59.97 -50.28
C PRO A 15 -40.54 60.46 -48.87
N ASN A 16 -41.23 60.02 -47.80
CA ASN A 16 -40.95 60.50 -46.44
C ASN A 16 -40.00 59.59 -45.63
N ILE A 17 -39.41 58.56 -46.26
CA ILE A 17 -38.42 57.64 -45.66
C ILE A 17 -36.97 58.09 -45.93
N LEU A 18 -36.73 59.24 -46.58
CA LEU A 18 -35.39 59.65 -47.02
C LEU A 18 -34.73 60.78 -46.21
N TRP A 19 -35.27 61.18 -45.05
CA TRP A 19 -34.74 62.31 -44.25
C TRP A 19 -34.32 61.97 -42.81
N PHE A 20 -34.16 60.68 -42.48
CA PHE A 20 -33.52 60.23 -41.24
C PHE A 20 -32.43 59.19 -41.46
N THR A 21 -31.66 59.30 -42.55
CA THR A 21 -30.32 58.72 -42.57
C THR A 21 -29.40 59.65 -41.80
N SER A 22 -29.37 59.53 -40.47
CA SER A 22 -28.13 59.87 -39.78
C SER A 22 -27.10 58.85 -40.27
N CYS A 23 -26.31 59.23 -41.27
CA CYS A 23 -24.96 58.71 -41.36
C CYS A 23 -24.30 59.14 -40.05
N TYR A 24 -24.38 58.28 -39.03
CA TYR A 24 -23.41 58.35 -37.96
C TYR A 24 -22.09 58.09 -38.67
N GLU A 25 -21.32 59.16 -38.91
CA GLU A 25 -19.93 59.01 -39.31
C GLU A 25 -19.29 58.14 -38.25
N ASP A 26 -18.91 56.93 -38.66
CA ASP A 26 -18.04 56.09 -37.88
C ASP A 26 -16.76 56.89 -37.62
N LYS A 27 -16.65 57.45 -36.42
CA LYS A 27 -15.46 58.17 -35.96
C LYS A 27 -14.35 57.21 -35.54
N SER A 28 -14.50 55.89 -35.76
CA SER A 28 -13.38 54.98 -35.60
C SER A 28 -12.34 55.29 -36.68
N SER A 29 -11.21 55.84 -36.24
CA SER A 29 -9.99 55.81 -37.04
C SER A 29 -9.52 54.36 -37.14
N PHE A 30 -9.01 53.94 -38.30
CA PHE A 30 -8.22 52.71 -38.39
C PHE A 30 -7.17 52.67 -37.27
N VAL A 31 -6.99 51.51 -36.63
CA VAL A 31 -6.06 51.32 -35.50
C VAL A 31 -4.66 51.82 -35.91
N THR A 32 -4.23 52.94 -35.34
CA THR A 32 -2.93 53.57 -35.66
C THR A 32 -1.80 53.14 -34.72
N ASN A 33 -2.14 52.55 -33.56
CA ASN A 33 -1.20 52.00 -32.60
C ASN A 33 -1.58 50.53 -32.32
N LEU A 34 -0.77 49.59 -32.81
CA LEU A 34 -0.92 48.17 -32.49
C LEU A 34 -0.43 47.95 -31.06
N ILE A 35 -1.28 47.35 -30.22
CA ILE A 35 -0.90 46.87 -28.89
C ILE A 35 -0.07 45.59 -29.11
N PRO A 36 1.19 45.52 -28.64
CA PRO A 36 1.99 44.31 -28.76
C PRO A 36 1.31 43.13 -28.05
N GLU A 37 1.09 42.05 -28.78
CA GLU A 37 0.44 40.85 -28.24
C GLU A 37 1.36 40.11 -27.25
N VAL A 38 0.78 39.63 -26.15
CA VAL A 38 1.49 38.71 -25.25
C VAL A 38 1.46 37.30 -25.86
N GLN A 39 2.62 36.77 -26.21
CA GLN A 39 2.79 35.41 -26.68
C GLN A 39 3.08 34.49 -25.50
N ILE A 40 2.30 33.41 -25.36
CA ILE A 40 2.46 32.37 -24.34
C ILE A 40 2.80 31.07 -25.05
N SER A 41 3.92 30.44 -24.69
CA SER A 41 4.31 29.13 -25.21
C SER A 41 4.90 28.24 -24.12
N ILE A 42 4.77 26.93 -24.29
CA ILE A 42 5.35 25.93 -23.41
C ILE A 42 6.47 25.20 -24.14
N ASN A 43 7.64 25.16 -23.52
CA ASN A 43 8.81 24.50 -24.13
C ASN A 43 8.77 22.98 -23.98
N ASP A 44 8.11 22.46 -22.94
CA ASP A 44 7.91 21.02 -22.75
C ASP A 44 6.73 20.52 -23.60
N LYS A 45 7.04 19.74 -24.64
CA LYS A 45 6.03 19.14 -25.52
C LYS A 45 5.01 18.27 -24.78
N ASN A 46 5.38 17.69 -23.63
CA ASN A 46 4.46 16.87 -22.83
C ASN A 46 3.43 17.71 -22.05
N GLN A 47 3.60 19.04 -22.03
CA GLN A 47 2.73 20.00 -21.36
C GLN A 47 2.08 20.98 -22.36
N GLU A 48 2.16 20.72 -23.67
CA GLU A 48 1.66 21.66 -24.68
C GLU A 48 0.12 21.72 -24.71
N ASN A 49 -0.57 20.58 -24.61
CA ASN A 49 -2.05 20.53 -24.68
C ASN A 49 -2.70 19.98 -23.40
N SER A 50 -2.03 19.03 -22.77
CA SER A 50 -2.53 18.35 -21.57
C SER A 50 -1.41 18.25 -20.54
N ILE A 51 -1.76 18.31 -19.26
CA ILE A 51 -0.83 18.16 -18.14
C ILE A 51 -1.28 16.98 -17.30
N TYR A 52 -0.37 16.05 -17.03
CA TYR A 52 -0.59 14.92 -16.13
C TYR A 52 0.16 15.17 -14.84
N VAL A 53 -0.58 15.30 -13.73
CA VAL A 53 0.00 15.48 -12.39
C VAL A 53 -0.33 14.30 -11.51
N GLY A 54 0.61 13.93 -10.66
CA GLY A 54 0.32 12.98 -9.59
C GLY A 54 -0.49 13.65 -8.48
N TYR A 55 -1.46 12.93 -7.92
CA TYR A 55 -2.21 13.33 -6.73
C TYR A 55 -1.24 13.65 -5.58
N GLN A 56 -1.44 14.80 -4.93
CA GLN A 56 -0.54 15.37 -3.92
C GLN A 56 0.92 15.47 -4.38
N SER A 57 1.15 15.70 -5.68
CA SER A 57 2.48 15.92 -6.22
C SER A 57 2.82 17.35 -6.55
N PRO A 58 4.08 17.77 -6.32
CA PRO A 58 4.54 19.02 -6.88
C PRO A 58 4.51 18.91 -8.40
N VAL A 59 4.14 20.02 -9.02
CA VAL A 59 4.18 20.24 -10.46
C VAL A 59 4.88 21.56 -10.70
N ASP A 60 5.73 21.55 -11.74
CA ASP A 60 6.46 22.70 -12.22
C ASP A 60 5.98 23.01 -13.65
N ILE A 61 5.43 24.20 -13.85
CA ILE A 61 4.97 24.69 -15.14
C ILE A 61 5.62 26.05 -15.40
N VAL A 62 6.53 26.08 -16.37
CA VAL A 62 7.36 27.25 -16.68
C VAL A 62 7.06 27.73 -18.11
N PRO A 63 6.05 28.60 -18.30
CA PRO A 63 5.72 29.15 -19.60
C PRO A 63 6.74 30.20 -20.08
N SER A 64 7.01 30.19 -21.37
CA SER A 64 7.70 31.30 -22.04
C SER A 64 6.66 32.37 -22.39
N ILE A 65 6.82 33.55 -21.81
CA ILE A 65 5.90 34.67 -22.00
C ILE A 65 6.70 35.87 -22.51
N THR A 66 6.34 36.38 -23.68
CA THR A 66 7.03 37.50 -24.33
C THR A 66 6.03 38.53 -24.85
N GLN A 67 6.38 39.81 -24.74
CA GLN A 67 5.63 40.92 -25.30
C GLN A 67 6.62 41.89 -25.97
N ASP A 68 6.44 42.16 -27.27
CA ASP A 68 7.38 42.98 -28.03
C ASP A 68 7.49 44.41 -27.46
N GLY A 69 8.73 44.84 -27.19
CA GLY A 69 9.02 46.18 -26.68
C GLY A 69 8.79 46.39 -25.17
N PHE A 70 8.41 45.35 -24.43
CA PHE A 70 8.24 45.37 -22.98
C PHE A 70 9.12 44.31 -22.30
N ASP A 71 9.57 44.59 -21.08
CA ASP A 71 10.35 43.66 -20.27
C ASP A 71 9.48 42.70 -19.42
N GLY A 72 8.15 42.78 -19.59
CA GLY A 72 7.16 42.00 -18.85
C GLY A 72 6.78 42.57 -17.48
N SER A 73 7.35 43.70 -17.05
CA SER A 73 7.04 44.33 -15.76
C SER A 73 5.60 44.84 -15.64
N ASN A 74 4.90 44.99 -16.77
CA ASN A 74 3.49 45.36 -16.89
C ASN A 74 2.53 44.16 -16.90
N LEU A 75 3.02 42.93 -16.69
CA LEU A 75 2.19 41.73 -16.73
C LEU A 75 1.86 41.23 -15.32
N ARG A 76 0.60 40.88 -15.10
CA ARG A 76 0.12 40.17 -13.91
C ARG A 76 -0.35 38.78 -14.30
N TYR A 77 -0.01 37.79 -13.49
CA TYR A 77 -0.33 36.39 -13.76
C TYR A 77 -1.40 35.89 -12.78
N GLU A 78 -2.26 34.99 -13.26
CA GLU A 78 -3.23 34.28 -12.44
C GLU A 78 -3.34 32.84 -12.96
N TRP A 79 -2.97 31.89 -12.11
CA TRP A 79 -3.20 30.47 -12.31
C TRP A 79 -4.50 30.08 -11.65
N ALA A 80 -5.36 29.40 -12.37
CA ALA A 80 -6.62 28.91 -11.82
C ALA A 80 -6.99 27.54 -12.39
N VAL A 81 -7.64 26.71 -11.57
CA VAL A 81 -8.05 25.36 -11.95
C VAL A 81 -9.51 25.11 -11.59
N THR A 82 -10.22 24.35 -12.43
CA THR A 82 -11.63 24.04 -12.16
C THR A 82 -11.80 23.23 -10.88
N GLU A 83 -12.83 23.51 -10.09
CA GLU A 83 -13.14 22.73 -8.87
C GLU A 83 -13.51 21.28 -9.21
N GLU A 84 -14.27 21.10 -10.29
CA GLU A 84 -14.74 19.81 -10.79
C GLU A 84 -14.23 19.55 -12.22
N PRO A 85 -14.14 18.27 -12.66
CA PRO A 85 -13.83 17.89 -14.02
C PRO A 85 -15.08 18.08 -14.90
N SER A 86 -15.44 19.33 -15.19
CA SER A 86 -16.60 19.71 -16.00
C SER A 86 -16.26 20.89 -16.91
N THR A 87 -16.75 20.82 -18.14
CA THR A 87 -16.68 21.91 -19.12
C THR A 87 -17.94 22.79 -19.11
N ASN A 88 -19.00 22.37 -18.42
CA ASN A 88 -20.25 23.12 -18.32
C ASN A 88 -20.24 24.02 -17.08
N ASN A 89 -20.28 25.34 -17.28
CA ASN A 89 -20.22 26.37 -16.24
C ASN A 89 -19.08 26.15 -15.23
N PRO A 90 -17.82 26.11 -15.68
CA PRO A 90 -16.67 25.83 -14.83
C PRO A 90 -16.52 26.87 -13.73
N VAL A 91 -16.47 26.41 -12.48
CA VAL A 91 -16.05 27.21 -11.33
C VAL A 91 -14.54 27.06 -11.17
N TYR A 92 -13.84 28.19 -11.09
CA TYR A 92 -12.38 28.23 -11.01
C TYR A 92 -11.93 28.67 -9.62
N GLU A 93 -10.92 27.99 -9.10
CA GLU A 93 -10.16 28.40 -7.92
C GLU A 93 -8.80 28.96 -8.36
N ILE A 94 -8.42 30.12 -7.84
CA ILE A 94 -7.09 30.70 -8.06
C ILE A 94 -6.08 29.96 -7.20
N ILE A 95 -5.04 29.42 -7.84
CA ILE A 95 -4.00 28.61 -7.19
C ILE A 95 -2.62 29.27 -7.22
N GLY A 96 -2.44 30.38 -7.92
CA GLY A 96 -1.17 31.09 -7.98
C GLY A 96 -1.26 32.43 -8.72
N THR A 97 -0.29 33.31 -8.47
CA THR A 97 -0.22 34.65 -9.11
C THR A 97 1.16 34.99 -9.68
N GLU A 98 2.09 34.04 -9.59
CA GLU A 98 3.44 34.16 -10.15
C GLU A 98 3.45 33.78 -11.63
N LYS A 99 4.50 34.22 -12.34
CA LYS A 99 4.71 33.88 -13.76
C LYS A 99 4.76 32.36 -13.97
N ASP A 100 5.59 31.71 -13.16
CA ASP A 100 5.80 30.27 -13.19
C ASP A 100 4.97 29.62 -12.08
N PHE A 101 4.39 28.45 -12.35
CA PHE A 101 3.67 27.70 -11.34
C PHE A 101 4.57 26.63 -10.73
N HIS A 102 4.83 26.75 -9.44
CA HIS A 102 5.56 25.78 -8.63
C HIS A 102 4.70 25.44 -7.41
N GLY A 103 4.09 24.27 -7.39
CA GLY A 103 3.19 23.92 -6.28
C GLY A 103 2.49 22.58 -6.45
N ILE A 104 1.54 22.30 -5.57
CA ILE A 104 0.69 21.10 -5.63
C ILE A 104 -0.68 21.50 -6.15
N ILE A 105 -1.17 20.80 -7.17
CA ILE A 105 -2.57 20.95 -7.60
C ILE A 105 -3.44 20.02 -6.76
N ASN A 106 -4.16 20.57 -5.79
CA ASN A 106 -5.02 19.80 -4.89
C ASN A 106 -6.38 19.53 -5.54
N ARG A 107 -6.44 18.46 -6.34
CA ARG A 107 -7.66 17.99 -6.98
C ARG A 107 -7.82 16.48 -6.80
N PRO A 108 -9.05 15.96 -6.61
CA PRO A 108 -9.29 14.52 -6.61
C PRO A 108 -8.84 13.86 -7.91
N ILE A 109 -8.54 12.57 -7.84
CA ILE A 109 -8.25 11.80 -9.05
C ILE A 109 -9.54 11.62 -9.84
N SER A 110 -9.52 11.94 -11.14
CA SER A 110 -10.67 11.81 -12.04
C SER A 110 -10.27 11.16 -13.36
N ASN A 111 -11.22 10.46 -13.98
CA ASN A 111 -11.09 9.99 -15.37
C ASN A 111 -11.40 11.11 -16.39
N GLY A 112 -12.06 12.19 -15.96
CA GLY A 112 -12.28 13.40 -16.75
C GLY A 112 -11.19 14.45 -16.50
N ALA A 113 -10.99 15.34 -17.47
CA ALA A 113 -10.02 16.42 -17.34
C ALA A 113 -10.60 17.58 -16.51
N TYR A 114 -9.78 18.11 -15.61
CA TYR A 114 -9.93 19.48 -15.10
C TYR A 114 -9.44 20.47 -16.17
N THR A 115 -9.81 21.74 -16.04
CA THR A 115 -9.18 22.81 -16.86
C THR A 115 -8.23 23.61 -15.97
N LEU A 116 -6.94 23.58 -16.29
CA LEU A 116 -5.96 24.52 -15.75
C LEU A 116 -5.87 25.70 -16.71
N LYS A 117 -5.88 26.94 -16.20
CA LYS A 117 -5.69 28.14 -17.02
C LYS A 117 -4.66 29.07 -16.41
N LEU A 118 -3.91 29.72 -17.29
CA LEU A 118 -3.07 30.87 -17.00
C LEU A 118 -3.71 32.10 -17.65
N THR A 119 -4.03 33.10 -16.85
CA THR A 119 -4.46 34.42 -17.32
C THR A 119 -3.32 35.41 -17.14
N VAL A 120 -2.86 36.00 -18.24
CA VAL A 120 -1.86 37.07 -18.25
C VAL A 120 -2.59 38.39 -18.51
N THR A 121 -2.58 39.29 -17.54
CA THR A 121 -3.18 40.61 -17.64
C THR A 121 -2.10 41.65 -17.94
N ASP A 122 -2.21 42.34 -19.06
CA ASP A 122 -1.41 43.52 -19.37
C ASP A 122 -2.04 44.75 -18.72
N VAL A 123 -1.45 45.20 -17.60
CA VAL A 123 -1.99 46.33 -16.84
C VAL A 123 -1.70 47.69 -17.48
N ALA A 124 -0.79 47.76 -18.46
CA ALA A 124 -0.47 48.99 -19.18
C ALA A 124 -1.47 49.27 -20.31
N ASN A 125 -2.17 48.23 -20.80
CA ASN A 125 -3.10 48.32 -21.92
C ASN A 125 -4.54 47.96 -21.50
N ASP A 126 -5.11 48.74 -20.58
CA ASP A 126 -6.50 48.63 -20.09
C ASP A 126 -6.87 47.24 -19.52
N ASN A 127 -5.92 46.60 -18.84
CA ASN A 127 -6.06 45.26 -18.27
C ASN A 127 -6.46 44.19 -19.31
N LEU A 128 -5.91 44.29 -20.53
CA LEU A 128 -6.11 43.30 -21.58
C LEU A 128 -5.65 41.91 -21.10
N GLN A 129 -6.49 40.88 -21.30
CA GLN A 129 -6.24 39.53 -20.80
C GLN A 129 -5.93 38.56 -21.93
N TYR A 130 -4.88 37.76 -21.72
CA TYR A 130 -4.47 36.65 -22.57
C TYR A 130 -4.59 35.37 -21.77
N ILE A 131 -5.28 34.37 -22.32
CA ILE A 131 -5.60 33.13 -21.61
C ILE A 131 -4.99 31.95 -22.36
N TYR A 132 -4.29 31.10 -21.61
CA TYR A 132 -3.84 29.79 -22.06
C TYR A 132 -4.43 28.72 -21.16
N SER A 133 -4.94 27.62 -21.73
CA SER A 133 -5.61 26.55 -20.99
C SER A 133 -5.08 25.18 -21.35
N TRP A 134 -5.02 24.29 -20.36
CA TRP A 134 -4.63 22.89 -20.49
C TRP A 134 -5.75 21.96 -20.02
N GLU A 135 -5.84 20.79 -20.63
CA GLU A 135 -6.51 19.65 -20.02
C GLU A 135 -5.63 19.10 -18.90
N LEU A 136 -6.10 19.15 -17.65
CA LEU A 136 -5.37 18.66 -16.50
C LEU A 136 -5.92 17.31 -16.03
N TYR A 137 -5.06 16.31 -16.01
CA TYR A 137 -5.36 14.97 -15.50
C TYR A 137 -4.60 14.71 -14.21
N VAL A 138 -5.33 14.43 -13.13
CA VAL A 138 -4.75 14.05 -11.84
C VAL A 138 -4.75 12.53 -11.74
N GLN A 139 -3.60 11.92 -11.48
CA GLN A 139 -3.41 10.47 -11.44
C GLN A 139 -2.86 10.02 -10.09
N SER A 140 -2.93 8.72 -9.78
CA SER A 140 -2.37 8.22 -8.52
C SER A 140 -0.84 8.37 -8.47
N SER A 141 -0.33 8.79 -7.31
CA SER A 141 1.11 8.85 -7.01
C SER A 141 1.58 7.77 -6.04
N PHE A 142 0.65 6.96 -5.51
CA PHE A 142 0.83 6.16 -4.28
C PHE A 142 1.01 4.66 -4.54
N LEU A 143 1.40 4.29 -5.75
CA LEU A 143 1.20 2.93 -6.28
C LEU A 143 2.00 1.84 -5.53
N ASP A 144 3.25 2.09 -5.16
CA ASP A 144 4.10 1.14 -4.43
C ASP A 144 5.07 1.94 -3.53
N GLY A 145 5.37 1.42 -2.34
CA GLY A 145 6.34 2.01 -1.43
C GLY A 145 6.25 1.47 -0.01
N LEU A 146 6.98 2.11 0.88
CA LEU A 146 6.91 1.89 2.32
C LEU A 146 5.88 2.85 2.92
N LEU A 147 4.76 2.31 3.39
CA LEU A 147 3.71 3.05 4.07
C LEU A 147 3.94 3.03 5.58
N ILE A 148 3.84 4.19 6.21
CA ILE A 148 4.06 4.38 7.64
C ILE A 148 2.79 5.01 8.20
N ALA A 149 2.24 4.45 9.28
CA ALA A 149 1.24 5.09 10.11
C ALA A 149 1.91 5.66 11.35
N ASP A 150 1.74 6.95 11.58
CA ASP A 150 2.27 7.62 12.76
C ASP A 150 1.28 8.63 13.34
N SER A 151 1.55 9.02 14.59
CA SER A 151 0.71 9.92 15.36
C SER A 151 1.55 11.04 15.96
N GLU A 152 1.23 12.29 15.66
CA GLU A 152 1.97 13.44 16.20
C GLU A 152 1.46 13.89 17.58
N ASN A 153 0.27 13.43 17.98
CA ASN A 153 -0.43 13.87 19.19
C ASN A 153 -0.86 12.72 20.13
N GLY A 154 -0.70 11.47 19.69
CA GLY A 154 -1.08 10.28 20.46
C GLY A 154 -2.56 9.92 20.41
N THR A 155 -3.37 10.59 19.58
CA THR A 155 -4.82 10.34 19.44
C THR A 155 -5.26 10.11 18.00
N THR A 156 -4.63 10.76 17.03
CA THR A 156 -4.96 10.63 15.59
C THR A 156 -3.86 9.91 14.82
N THR A 157 -4.17 9.40 13.62
CA THR A 157 -3.21 8.77 12.71
C THR A 157 -3.11 9.52 11.39
N ASP A 158 -1.90 9.71 10.91
CA ASP A 158 -1.65 10.05 9.51
C ASP A 158 -0.80 8.98 8.82
N PHE A 159 -0.77 9.03 7.49
CA PHE A 159 0.05 8.20 6.64
C PHE A 159 1.18 8.98 6.00
N THR A 160 2.36 8.35 5.97
CA THR A 160 3.47 8.74 5.12
C THR A 160 3.82 7.59 4.17
N LEU A 161 3.93 7.87 2.88
CA LEU A 161 4.40 6.90 1.88
C LEU A 161 5.77 7.30 1.36
N ILE A 162 6.70 6.34 1.32
CA ILE A 162 8.06 6.52 0.81
C ILE A 162 8.27 5.68 -0.43
N ASN A 163 8.69 6.34 -1.49
CA ASN A 163 9.10 5.73 -2.75
C ASN A 163 10.60 5.89 -2.93
N ASN A 164 11.32 4.77 -3.02
CA ASN A 164 12.77 4.75 -3.20
C ASN A 164 13.15 3.57 -4.10
N SER A 165 14.16 3.76 -4.96
CA SER A 165 14.57 2.76 -5.97
C SER A 165 15.00 1.41 -5.42
N GLN A 166 15.38 1.30 -4.14
CA GLN A 166 15.74 0.04 -3.49
C GLN A 166 14.51 -0.75 -3.01
N ILE A 167 13.39 -0.08 -2.74
CA ILE A 167 12.23 -0.67 -2.05
C ILE A 167 10.95 -0.64 -2.88
N THR A 168 10.78 0.35 -3.75
CA THR A 168 9.63 0.45 -4.64
C THR A 168 9.92 -0.30 -5.95
N ASN A 169 9.01 -1.16 -6.38
CA ASN A 169 9.19 -1.94 -7.61
C ASN A 169 9.29 -1.02 -8.84
N GLN A 170 10.27 -1.29 -9.71
CA GLN A 170 10.50 -0.54 -10.97
C GLN A 170 10.60 0.99 -10.83
N TYR A 171 10.94 1.50 -9.64
CA TYR A 171 11.04 2.94 -9.39
C TYR A 171 12.43 3.47 -9.78
N THR A 172 12.47 4.30 -10.82
CA THR A 172 13.71 4.86 -11.39
C THR A 172 13.88 6.35 -11.15
N LYS A 173 12.93 6.99 -10.44
CA LYS A 173 12.95 8.42 -10.14
C LYS A 173 13.73 8.70 -8.85
N GLU A 174 13.96 9.98 -8.58
CA GLU A 174 14.47 10.43 -7.28
C GLU A 174 13.53 10.01 -6.16
N GLU A 175 14.11 9.78 -4.98
CA GLU A 175 13.36 9.44 -3.78
C GLU A 175 12.25 10.44 -3.51
N ARG A 176 11.10 9.91 -3.08
CA ARG A 176 9.94 10.72 -2.82
C ARG A 176 9.22 10.31 -1.56
N ILE A 177 8.87 11.29 -0.74
CA ILE A 177 8.17 11.10 0.53
C ILE A 177 6.89 11.92 0.50
N PHE A 178 5.76 11.25 0.61
CA PHE A 178 4.44 11.85 0.73
C PHE A 178 4.05 11.85 2.20
N ARG A 179 4.10 13.00 2.87
CA ARG A 179 3.76 13.14 4.29
C ARG A 179 2.34 13.65 4.47
N HIS A 180 1.78 13.40 5.65
CA HIS A 180 0.46 13.92 6.04
C HIS A 180 -0.62 13.63 4.99
N ILE A 181 -0.62 12.42 4.42
CA ILE A 181 -1.47 12.07 3.29
C ILE A 181 -2.96 12.24 3.65
N LEU A 182 -3.35 11.81 4.85
CA LEU A 182 -4.74 11.84 5.30
C LEU A 182 -5.17 13.26 5.66
N GLU A 183 -4.33 14.02 6.37
CA GLU A 183 -4.60 15.43 6.67
C GLU A 183 -4.65 16.28 5.41
N THR A 184 -3.73 16.08 4.47
CA THR A 184 -3.72 16.79 3.19
C THR A 184 -4.98 16.50 2.36
N ALA A 185 -5.47 15.26 2.40
CA ALA A 185 -6.67 14.86 1.67
C ALA A 185 -7.97 15.36 2.32
N ASN A 186 -8.06 15.35 3.65
CA ASN A 186 -9.32 15.52 4.38
C ASN A 186 -9.40 16.80 5.24
N GLY A 187 -8.30 17.56 5.33
CA GLY A 187 -8.14 18.69 6.26
C GLY A 187 -7.88 18.27 7.72
N ALA A 188 -7.82 16.96 8.00
CA ALA A 188 -7.50 16.40 9.32
C ALA A 188 -6.98 14.96 9.19
N ALA A 189 -6.11 14.58 10.13
CA ALA A 189 -5.69 13.19 10.33
C ALA A 189 -6.88 12.29 10.74
N TYR A 190 -6.73 10.97 10.62
CA TYR A 190 -7.77 10.02 11.03
C TYR A 190 -7.96 10.00 12.55
N ASP A 191 -9.20 10.11 13.02
CA ASP A 191 -9.57 10.26 14.44
C ASP A 191 -9.54 8.94 15.23
N GLU A 192 -8.45 8.17 15.09
CA GLU A 192 -8.08 7.06 15.97
C GLU A 192 -6.64 6.63 15.68
N LEU A 193 -6.02 5.89 16.60
CA LEU A 193 -4.72 5.24 16.35
C LEU A 193 -4.89 3.97 15.52
N LEU A 194 -4.30 3.91 14.32
CA LEU A 194 -4.24 2.71 13.48
C LEU A 194 -2.97 1.92 13.79
N THR A 195 -3.11 0.79 14.47
CA THR A 195 -2.00 0.06 15.12
C THR A 195 -1.48 -1.13 14.33
N SER A 196 -2.18 -1.50 13.26
CA SER A 196 -1.80 -2.60 12.35
C SER A 196 -2.24 -2.27 10.94
N LEU A 197 -1.35 -2.45 9.97
CA LEU A 197 -1.60 -2.25 8.54
C LEU A 197 -1.30 -3.53 7.75
N THR A 198 -2.28 -4.03 7.02
CA THR A 198 -2.13 -5.17 6.11
C THR A 198 -2.39 -4.73 4.68
N TYR A 199 -1.40 -4.92 3.81
CA TYR A 199 -1.58 -4.73 2.38
C TYR A 199 -2.24 -5.95 1.76
N GLU A 200 -3.23 -5.71 0.90
CA GLU A 200 -3.98 -6.75 0.19
C GLU A 200 -4.40 -6.25 -1.18
N VAL A 201 -4.55 -7.19 -2.12
CA VAL A 201 -5.06 -6.93 -3.46
C VAL A 201 -6.31 -7.74 -3.73
N MET A 202 -7.42 -7.06 -3.97
CA MET A 202 -8.62 -7.68 -4.53
C MET A 202 -8.42 -7.86 -6.04
N GLY A 203 -8.58 -9.08 -6.54
CA GLY A 203 -8.36 -9.46 -7.93
C GLY A 203 -7.07 -10.28 -8.14
N ASN A 204 -6.71 -10.56 -9.39
CA ASN A 204 -5.60 -11.44 -9.73
C ASN A 204 -4.44 -10.69 -10.41
N THR A 205 -3.40 -10.37 -9.64
CA THR A 205 -2.21 -9.67 -10.14
C THR A 205 -1.38 -10.45 -11.16
N ALA A 206 -1.57 -11.78 -11.25
CA ALA A 206 -0.86 -12.63 -12.22
C ALA A 206 -1.37 -12.45 -13.66
N ILE A 207 -2.57 -11.90 -13.86
CA ILE A 207 -3.16 -11.70 -15.19
C ILE A 207 -2.92 -10.26 -15.62
N LEU A 208 -2.04 -10.09 -16.61
CA LEU A 208 -1.77 -8.80 -17.25
C LEU A 208 -3.07 -8.18 -17.77
N GLY A 209 -3.34 -6.93 -17.39
CA GLY A 209 -4.53 -6.18 -17.81
C GLY A 209 -5.81 -6.49 -17.03
N SER A 210 -5.76 -7.36 -16.01
CA SER A 210 -6.92 -7.57 -15.14
C SER A 210 -7.13 -6.39 -14.18
N SER A 211 -8.39 -6.01 -13.94
CA SER A 211 -8.72 -5.00 -12.94
C SER A 211 -8.52 -5.57 -11.54
N HIS A 212 -7.70 -4.90 -10.74
CA HIS A 212 -7.46 -5.22 -9.34
C HIS A 212 -7.52 -3.94 -8.52
N LEU A 213 -7.75 -4.09 -7.21
CA LEU A 213 -7.79 -2.98 -6.26
C LEU A 213 -6.73 -3.24 -5.19
N ASN A 214 -5.76 -2.33 -5.11
CA ASN A 214 -4.73 -2.33 -4.08
C ASN A 214 -5.27 -1.61 -2.84
N GLN A 215 -5.22 -2.27 -1.69
CA GLN A 215 -5.92 -1.81 -0.49
C GLN A 215 -5.04 -1.98 0.77
N ILE A 216 -5.22 -1.07 1.72
CA ILE A 216 -4.70 -1.20 3.08
C ILE A 216 -5.86 -1.50 4.01
N TRP A 217 -5.74 -2.61 4.72
CA TRP A 217 -6.64 -3.03 5.78
C TRP A 217 -5.99 -2.67 7.12
N ALA A 218 -6.55 -1.67 7.78
CA ALA A 218 -6.06 -1.15 9.04
C ALA A 218 -6.91 -1.64 10.22
N ILE A 219 -6.25 -1.91 11.35
CA ILE A 219 -6.90 -2.19 12.63
C ILE A 219 -6.60 -1.05 13.60
N SER A 220 -7.64 -0.46 14.16
CA SER A 220 -7.49 0.60 15.15
C SER A 220 -7.09 0.07 16.52
N SER A 221 -6.68 0.96 17.42
CA SER A 221 -6.33 0.63 18.81
C SER A 221 -7.46 -0.02 19.61
N THR A 222 -8.72 0.16 19.18
CA THR A 222 -9.90 -0.47 19.78
C THR A 222 -10.37 -1.73 19.05
N GLY A 223 -9.65 -2.16 18.00
CA GLY A 223 -9.98 -3.35 17.22
C GLY A 223 -10.95 -3.11 16.06
N LYS A 224 -11.22 -1.84 15.71
CA LYS A 224 -12.04 -1.49 14.54
C LYS A 224 -11.29 -1.76 13.25
N SER A 225 -12.02 -2.13 12.21
CA SER A 225 -11.45 -2.30 10.86
C SER A 225 -11.79 -1.12 9.95
N ILE A 226 -10.77 -0.61 9.27
CA ILE A 226 -10.88 0.43 8.25
C ILE A 226 -10.12 -0.01 7.00
N ARG A 227 -10.67 0.26 5.81
CA ARG A 227 -10.01 -0.06 4.55
C ARG A 227 -9.77 1.19 3.72
N PHE A 228 -8.54 1.37 3.27
CA PHE A 228 -8.09 2.49 2.45
C PHE A 228 -7.75 2.01 1.04
N ASN A 229 -8.08 2.84 0.04
CA ASN A 229 -7.69 2.62 -1.34
C ASN A 229 -6.25 3.09 -1.57
N CYS A 230 -5.32 2.24 -2.00
CA CYS A 230 -3.94 2.67 -2.25
C CYS A 230 -3.81 3.70 -3.39
N LYS A 231 -4.89 3.96 -4.17
CA LYS A 231 -4.90 4.97 -5.23
C LYS A 231 -4.72 6.40 -4.68
N ASP A 232 -5.38 6.73 -3.58
CA ASP A 232 -5.46 8.07 -2.98
C ASP A 232 -5.55 8.06 -1.45
N TYR A 233 -5.51 6.87 -0.84
CA TYR A 233 -5.78 6.62 0.58
C TYR A 233 -7.15 7.11 1.06
N SER A 234 -8.14 7.20 0.17
CA SER A 234 -9.53 7.38 0.58
C SER A 234 -10.06 6.15 1.30
N ILE A 235 -10.92 6.36 2.30
CA ILE A 235 -11.62 5.27 2.99
C ILE A 235 -12.65 4.67 2.04
N ASN A 236 -12.51 3.39 1.74
CA ASN A 236 -13.42 2.63 0.87
C ASN A 236 -14.17 1.50 1.61
N GLY A 237 -14.07 1.48 2.95
CA GLY A 237 -14.85 0.62 3.81
C GLY A 237 -14.53 0.84 5.28
N THR A 238 -15.54 0.67 6.13
CA THR A 238 -15.37 0.54 7.57
C THR A 238 -16.12 -0.72 8.02
N TRP A 239 -15.90 -1.15 9.25
CA TRP A 239 -16.71 -2.23 9.80
C TRP A 239 -18.16 -1.82 10.15
N GLU A 240 -18.46 -0.52 10.18
CA GLU A 240 -19.75 0.06 10.54
C GLU A 240 -20.66 0.25 9.31
N ASP A 241 -20.09 0.30 8.10
CA ASP A 241 -20.81 0.58 6.85
C ASP A 241 -21.13 -0.67 6.01
N GLU A 242 -20.98 -1.85 6.61
CA GLU A 242 -21.18 -3.16 5.98
C GLU A 242 -20.34 -3.42 4.71
N LYS A 243 -19.34 -2.58 4.39
CA LYS A 243 -18.45 -2.80 3.25
C LYS A 243 -17.33 -3.76 3.57
N ILE A 244 -16.98 -3.91 4.86
CA ILE A 244 -15.95 -4.84 5.32
C ILE A 244 -16.54 -6.11 5.93
N PHE A 245 -17.45 -5.99 6.87
CA PHE A 245 -18.14 -7.11 7.53
C PHE A 245 -19.65 -6.95 7.36
N LEU A 246 -20.35 -7.99 6.91
CA LEU A 246 -21.81 -7.98 6.86
C LEU A 246 -22.46 -8.01 8.26
N TYR A 247 -21.76 -8.59 9.23
CA TYR A 247 -22.26 -8.74 10.58
C TYR A 247 -21.12 -8.62 11.59
N CYS A 248 -21.25 -7.62 12.47
CA CYS A 248 -20.39 -7.40 13.63
C CYS A 248 -21.26 -7.53 14.89
N PRO A 249 -21.12 -8.61 15.69
CA PRO A 249 -21.82 -8.72 16.97
C PRO A 249 -21.33 -7.65 17.96
N THR A 250 -22.01 -7.54 19.10
CA THR A 250 -21.55 -6.69 20.22
C THR A 250 -20.13 -7.08 20.64
N ASP A 251 -19.32 -6.08 20.98
CA ASP A 251 -17.91 -6.21 21.37
C ASP A 251 -17.00 -6.84 20.30
N PHE A 252 -17.42 -6.88 19.04
CA PHE A 252 -16.60 -7.39 17.95
C PHE A 252 -15.26 -6.66 17.85
N GLN A 253 -14.17 -7.41 17.73
CA GLN A 253 -12.81 -6.88 17.58
C GLN A 253 -12.04 -7.71 16.56
N VAL A 254 -11.42 -7.02 15.61
CA VAL A 254 -10.45 -7.63 14.70
C VAL A 254 -9.09 -7.65 15.37
N LYS A 255 -8.44 -8.81 15.38
CA LYS A 255 -7.10 -9.03 15.97
C LYS A 255 -6.00 -8.94 14.90
N SER A 256 -6.25 -9.51 13.72
CA SER A 256 -5.32 -9.47 12.59
C SER A 256 -5.99 -9.80 11.27
N TYR A 257 -5.30 -9.43 10.19
CA TYR A 257 -5.51 -9.97 8.86
C TYR A 257 -4.41 -10.95 8.49
N ILE A 258 -4.76 -11.98 7.74
CA ILE A 258 -3.86 -13.06 7.32
C ILE A 258 -4.04 -13.29 5.84
N ARG A 259 -2.92 -13.29 5.12
CA ARG A 259 -2.87 -13.65 3.70
C ARG A 259 -2.33 -15.07 3.56
N SER A 260 -3.15 -15.96 2.98
CA SER A 260 -2.91 -17.41 2.95
C SER A 260 -3.46 -18.02 1.67
N SER A 261 -2.61 -18.40 0.73
CA SER A 261 -2.95 -18.81 -0.63
C SER A 261 -3.92 -17.80 -1.26
N GLN A 262 -5.10 -18.20 -1.74
CA GLN A 262 -6.12 -17.28 -2.24
C GLN A 262 -7.04 -16.69 -1.15
N LEU A 263 -6.91 -17.13 0.10
CA LEU A 263 -7.73 -16.64 1.20
C LEU A 263 -7.16 -15.35 1.81
N PHE A 264 -8.06 -14.40 2.01
CA PHE A 264 -7.85 -13.32 2.95
C PHE A 264 -8.70 -13.61 4.18
N ILE A 265 -8.06 -13.64 5.35
CA ILE A 265 -8.67 -14.11 6.61
C ILE A 265 -8.60 -12.98 7.63
N ALA A 266 -9.71 -12.72 8.31
CA ALA A 266 -9.74 -11.87 9.50
C ALA A 266 -9.86 -12.76 10.73
N TYR A 267 -8.85 -12.69 11.62
CA TYR A 267 -8.95 -13.31 12.95
C TYR A 267 -9.58 -12.29 13.91
N THR A 268 -10.65 -12.70 14.57
CA THR A 268 -11.46 -11.83 15.44
C THR A 268 -11.65 -12.48 16.81
N ASN A 269 -12.24 -11.75 17.75
CA ASN A 269 -12.73 -12.36 19.00
C ASN A 269 -14.01 -13.20 18.82
N ASN A 270 -14.63 -13.20 17.63
CA ASN A 270 -15.82 -13.99 17.29
C ASN A 270 -15.52 -15.11 16.27
N GLY A 271 -14.26 -15.52 16.14
CA GLY A 271 -13.80 -16.56 15.22
C GLY A 271 -13.07 -16.02 13.99
N LEU A 272 -12.80 -16.92 13.03
CA LEU A 272 -12.08 -16.58 11.80
C LEU A 272 -13.06 -16.39 10.64
N TYR A 273 -12.96 -15.26 9.97
CA TYR A 273 -13.71 -14.94 8.76
C TYR A 273 -12.77 -15.06 7.57
N SER A 274 -13.27 -15.46 6.41
CA SER A 274 -12.44 -15.53 5.21
C SER A 274 -13.23 -15.30 3.94
N PHE A 275 -12.56 -14.80 2.90
CA PHE A 275 -13.05 -14.83 1.53
C PHE A 275 -11.89 -15.09 0.56
N LEU A 276 -12.22 -15.48 -0.68
CA LEU A 276 -11.26 -15.58 -1.77
C LEU A 276 -10.99 -14.19 -2.35
N ASN A 277 -9.77 -13.68 -2.21
CA ASN A 277 -9.43 -12.30 -2.58
C ASN A 277 -9.55 -11.99 -4.08
N VAL A 278 -9.52 -13.03 -4.92
CA VAL A 278 -9.69 -12.89 -6.37
C VAL A 278 -11.12 -12.47 -6.77
N ALA A 279 -12.12 -12.69 -5.91
CA ALA A 279 -13.53 -12.45 -6.24
C ALA A 279 -14.33 -11.76 -5.11
N GLY A 280 -13.88 -11.90 -3.86
CA GLY A 280 -14.51 -11.29 -2.69
C GLY A 280 -13.75 -10.05 -2.23
N ASN A 281 -14.47 -9.16 -1.55
CA ASN A 281 -13.88 -8.00 -0.89
C ASN A 281 -14.62 -7.61 0.40
N LYS A 282 -15.27 -8.59 1.03
CA LYS A 282 -16.11 -8.43 2.21
C LYS A 282 -16.25 -9.76 2.93
N PHE A 283 -16.23 -9.72 4.26
CA PHE A 283 -16.47 -10.85 5.14
C PHE A 283 -17.96 -10.98 5.47
N SER A 284 -18.53 -12.15 5.25
CA SER A 284 -19.96 -12.39 5.47
C SER A 284 -20.27 -12.96 6.86
N MET A 285 -19.69 -14.11 7.17
CA MET A 285 -19.91 -14.85 8.42
C MET A 285 -18.60 -15.57 8.81
N PRO A 286 -18.45 -16.00 10.07
CA PRO A 286 -17.34 -16.87 10.45
C PRO A 286 -17.28 -18.09 9.53
N ASN A 287 -16.09 -18.43 9.06
CA ASN A 287 -15.91 -19.58 8.21
C ASN A 287 -16.01 -20.86 9.06
N SER A 288 -16.96 -21.72 8.69
CA SER A 288 -17.30 -22.95 9.42
C SER A 288 -16.14 -23.95 9.51
N VAL A 289 -15.18 -23.90 8.58
CA VAL A 289 -13.97 -24.75 8.61
C VAL A 289 -13.10 -24.45 9.82
N PHE A 290 -13.09 -23.18 10.26
CA PHE A 290 -12.35 -22.74 11.45
C PHE A 290 -13.19 -22.80 12.74
N ASN A 291 -14.37 -23.40 12.71
CA ASN A 291 -15.25 -23.39 13.89
C ASN A 291 -14.57 -24.04 15.10
N GLY A 292 -14.54 -23.29 16.21
CA GLY A 292 -13.91 -23.72 17.46
C GLY A 292 -12.39 -23.83 17.41
N PHE A 293 -11.71 -23.21 16.44
CA PHE A 293 -10.25 -23.08 16.44
C PHE A 293 -9.81 -21.70 16.91
N GLU A 294 -8.70 -21.65 17.63
CA GLU A 294 -8.08 -20.42 18.11
C GLU A 294 -6.60 -20.33 17.72
N ILE A 295 -6.17 -19.18 17.20
CA ILE A 295 -4.77 -18.90 16.91
C ILE A 295 -4.11 -18.35 18.19
N ASN A 296 -3.26 -19.16 18.81
CA ASN A 296 -2.56 -18.74 20.03
C ASN A 296 -1.68 -17.51 19.79
N ASN A 297 -1.83 -16.51 20.66
CA ASN A 297 -1.05 -15.26 20.66
C ASN A 297 -1.03 -14.51 19.31
N ASN A 298 -2.01 -14.76 18.44
CA ASN A 298 -2.04 -14.19 17.08
C ASN A 298 -0.79 -14.53 16.24
N VAL A 299 -0.15 -15.68 16.50
CA VAL A 299 1.05 -16.15 15.81
C VAL A 299 0.70 -17.32 14.90
N TYR A 300 1.03 -17.18 13.61
CA TYR A 300 0.71 -18.15 12.58
C TYR A 300 1.79 -18.18 11.49
N ALA A 301 1.91 -19.31 10.80
CA ALA A 301 2.71 -19.43 9.58
C ALA A 301 1.76 -19.54 8.39
N ALA A 302 1.79 -18.55 7.51
CA ALA A 302 0.97 -18.51 6.30
C ALA A 302 1.86 -18.36 5.07
N ASN A 303 1.42 -18.87 3.93
CA ASN A 303 2.07 -18.65 2.64
C ASN A 303 1.03 -18.17 1.63
N SER A 304 1.27 -17.06 0.95
CA SER A 304 0.31 -16.44 0.02
C SER A 304 0.41 -16.94 -1.42
N SER A 305 1.25 -17.94 -1.70
CA SER A 305 1.31 -18.58 -3.01
C SER A 305 0.06 -19.41 -3.27
N TYR A 306 -0.68 -19.10 -4.33
CA TYR A 306 -1.82 -19.92 -4.77
C TYR A 306 -1.37 -21.25 -5.40
N SER A 307 -0.08 -21.42 -5.68
CA SER A 307 0.48 -22.66 -6.24
C SER A 307 0.67 -23.75 -5.18
N ILE A 308 0.52 -23.42 -3.90
CA ILE A 308 0.56 -24.41 -2.82
C ILE A 308 -0.88 -24.89 -2.62
N GLY A 309 -1.18 -26.08 -3.16
CA GLY A 309 -2.54 -26.63 -3.12
C GLY A 309 -2.98 -27.11 -1.74
N ASP A 310 -2.04 -27.58 -0.92
CA ASP A 310 -2.41 -28.42 0.23
C ASP A 310 -2.07 -27.86 1.61
N ASN A 311 -1.36 -26.73 1.73
CA ASN A 311 -1.01 -26.15 3.04
C ASN A 311 -0.97 -24.63 2.98
N HIS A 312 -1.95 -24.01 3.64
CA HIS A 312 -2.19 -22.58 3.47
C HIS A 312 -1.80 -21.79 4.73
N LEU A 313 -2.21 -22.31 5.89
CA LEU A 313 -2.08 -21.67 7.19
C LEU A 313 -1.79 -22.70 8.27
N VAL A 314 -0.83 -22.44 9.15
CA VAL A 314 -0.49 -23.27 10.31
C VAL A 314 -0.54 -22.43 11.58
N TRP A 315 -1.06 -22.99 12.66
CA TRP A 315 -1.10 -22.33 13.97
C TRP A 315 -1.08 -23.33 15.13
N LEU A 316 -0.70 -22.84 16.30
CA LEU A 316 -0.90 -23.55 17.56
C LEU A 316 -2.29 -23.18 18.11
N ASP A 317 -3.14 -24.17 18.32
CA ASP A 317 -4.37 -24.04 19.09
C ASP A 317 -4.10 -24.50 20.53
N LYS A 318 -3.81 -23.52 21.39
CA LYS A 318 -3.41 -23.78 22.78
C LYS A 318 -4.53 -24.43 23.60
N PRO A 319 -5.80 -24.00 23.53
CA PRO A 319 -6.91 -24.69 24.21
C PRO A 319 -7.05 -26.17 23.80
N LYS A 320 -6.82 -26.50 22.52
CA LYS A 320 -6.81 -27.89 22.04
C LYS A 320 -5.48 -28.62 22.29
N GLY A 321 -4.44 -27.88 22.68
CA GLY A 321 -3.11 -28.40 22.94
C GLY A 321 -2.37 -28.92 21.70
N ALA A 322 -2.73 -28.47 20.49
CA ALA A 322 -2.21 -29.05 19.27
C ALA A 322 -1.94 -28.03 18.15
N PHE A 323 -1.00 -28.38 17.27
CA PHE A 323 -0.83 -27.70 15.99
C PHE A 323 -1.88 -28.17 14.98
N TYR A 324 -2.40 -27.22 14.22
CA TYR A 324 -3.31 -27.45 13.11
C TYR A 324 -2.85 -26.72 11.87
N SER A 325 -3.23 -27.25 10.71
CA SER A 325 -3.09 -26.57 9.44
C SER A 325 -4.37 -26.58 8.64
N LEU A 326 -4.65 -25.48 7.95
CA LEU A 326 -5.65 -25.41 6.91
C LEU A 326 -5.07 -26.03 5.64
N ASN A 327 -5.65 -27.15 5.23
CA ASN A 327 -5.16 -27.97 4.13
C ASN A 327 -6.20 -28.15 3.02
N GLY A 328 -5.70 -28.66 1.90
CA GLY A 328 -6.48 -29.06 0.74
C GLY A 328 -6.83 -27.92 -0.22
N THR A 329 -7.00 -28.27 -1.49
CA THR A 329 -7.27 -27.34 -2.59
C THR A 329 -8.58 -26.57 -2.47
N SER A 330 -9.50 -27.03 -1.63
CA SER A 330 -10.81 -26.42 -1.37
C SER A 330 -10.90 -25.68 -0.03
N TYR A 331 -9.80 -25.56 0.72
CA TYR A 331 -9.75 -24.86 2.01
C TYR A 331 -10.80 -25.34 3.03
N ASN A 332 -11.09 -26.64 3.04
CA ASN A 332 -12.26 -27.19 3.71
C ASN A 332 -11.92 -28.06 4.91
N THR A 333 -10.64 -28.23 5.27
CA THR A 333 -10.24 -29.12 6.37
C THR A 333 -9.08 -28.54 7.16
N CYS A 334 -9.21 -28.62 8.49
CA CYS A 334 -8.13 -28.36 9.44
C CYS A 334 -7.62 -29.71 9.97
N THR A 335 -6.35 -30.05 9.77
CA THR A 335 -5.80 -31.36 10.16
C THR A 335 -4.70 -31.24 11.21
N PRO A 336 -4.58 -32.22 12.13
CA PRO A 336 -3.45 -32.31 13.05
C PRO A 336 -2.19 -32.81 12.35
N TYR A 337 -1.07 -32.83 13.09
CA TYR A 337 0.23 -33.29 12.61
C TYR A 337 0.61 -34.64 13.22
N ILE A 338 1.37 -35.44 12.46
CA ILE A 338 2.00 -36.67 12.97
C ILE A 338 3.18 -36.30 13.89
N SER A 339 3.28 -36.99 15.02
CA SER A 339 4.38 -36.80 15.98
C SER A 339 5.68 -37.49 15.56
N ASN A 340 6.79 -37.07 16.17
CA ASN A 340 8.07 -37.73 16.03
C ASN A 340 8.78 -37.82 17.41
N PRO A 341 9.95 -38.47 17.50
CA PRO A 341 10.68 -38.58 18.77
C PRO A 341 11.17 -37.25 19.37
N ASP A 342 11.29 -36.17 18.59
CA ASP A 342 11.78 -34.87 19.07
C ASP A 342 10.69 -34.08 19.80
N PHE A 343 9.45 -34.14 19.29
CA PHE A 343 8.27 -33.57 19.92
C PHE A 343 6.96 -34.11 19.35
N ASP A 344 5.89 -34.04 20.16
CA ASP A 344 4.52 -34.32 19.74
C ASP A 344 3.76 -33.01 19.46
N PRO A 345 3.38 -32.72 18.21
CA PRO A 345 2.58 -31.55 17.86
C PRO A 345 1.19 -31.53 18.48
N ASN A 346 0.72 -32.64 19.06
CA ASN A 346 -0.59 -32.79 19.70
C ASN A 346 -0.52 -32.76 21.23
N ASP A 347 0.67 -32.49 21.81
CA ASP A 347 0.88 -32.28 23.25
C ASP A 347 1.62 -30.96 23.50
N MET A 348 0.99 -29.85 23.11
CA MET A 348 1.55 -28.50 23.09
C MET A 348 0.73 -27.50 23.94
N GLY A 349 -0.15 -27.99 24.81
CA GLY A 349 -1.03 -27.14 25.64
C GLY A 349 -0.30 -26.24 26.64
N SER A 350 0.94 -26.59 27.01
CA SER A 350 1.82 -25.79 27.86
C SER A 350 2.71 -24.79 27.09
N GLN A 351 2.49 -24.65 25.78
CA GLN A 351 3.30 -23.79 24.93
C GLN A 351 2.54 -22.52 24.55
N THR A 352 3.26 -21.42 24.46
CA THR A 352 2.79 -20.16 23.90
C THR A 352 3.60 -19.82 22.64
N ALA A 353 2.91 -19.57 21.53
CA ALA A 353 3.52 -19.18 20.27
C ALA A 353 4.01 -17.73 20.33
N ILE A 354 5.25 -17.49 19.88
CA ILE A 354 5.93 -16.19 20.00
C ILE A 354 6.21 -15.57 18.64
N ALA A 355 6.67 -16.38 17.69
CA ALA A 355 6.90 -15.97 16.31
C ALA A 355 6.73 -17.18 15.40
N ALA A 356 6.39 -16.94 14.14
CA ALA A 356 6.28 -17.99 13.15
C ALA A 356 6.61 -17.50 11.74
N THR A 357 6.98 -18.44 10.86
CA THR A 357 7.11 -18.19 9.43
C THR A 357 6.87 -19.48 8.65
N SER A 358 6.51 -19.34 7.38
CA SER A 358 6.53 -20.43 6.40
C SER A 358 7.79 -20.31 5.54
N SER A 359 8.28 -21.43 5.02
CA SER A 359 9.25 -21.39 3.93
C SER A 359 8.59 -20.82 2.66
N GLN A 360 9.41 -20.24 1.78
CA GLN A 360 8.94 -19.66 0.52
C GLN A 360 8.13 -20.63 -0.34
N ASP A 361 8.52 -21.90 -0.37
CA ASP A 361 7.83 -22.99 -1.09
C ASP A 361 6.64 -23.59 -0.31
N GLY A 362 6.39 -23.13 0.91
CA GLY A 362 5.35 -23.64 1.80
C GLY A 362 5.58 -25.04 2.35
N SER A 363 6.75 -25.65 2.14
CA SER A 363 7.01 -27.02 2.58
C SER A 363 7.30 -27.15 4.08
N LEU A 364 7.60 -26.03 4.75
CA LEU A 364 7.99 -26.01 6.15
C LEU A 364 7.32 -24.84 6.89
N ALA A 365 6.72 -25.12 8.03
CA ALA A 365 6.35 -24.10 9.01
C ALA A 365 7.35 -24.11 10.17
N THR A 366 7.77 -22.93 10.62
CA THR A 366 8.72 -22.75 11.73
C THR A 366 8.08 -21.88 12.79
N PHE A 367 8.14 -22.31 14.04
CA PHE A 367 7.58 -21.61 15.20
C PHE A 367 8.63 -21.45 16.29
N LEU A 368 8.69 -20.27 16.89
CA LEU A 368 9.32 -20.07 18.20
C LEU A 368 8.23 -20.18 19.25
N LEU A 369 8.40 -21.11 20.19
CA LEU A 369 7.48 -21.29 21.31
C LEU A 369 8.18 -21.01 22.64
N LYS A 370 7.40 -20.53 23.61
CA LYS A 370 7.77 -20.41 25.02
C LYS A 370 7.00 -21.45 25.82
N ASP A 371 7.70 -22.25 26.60
CA ASP A 371 7.10 -23.16 27.56
C ASP A 371 6.60 -22.36 28.78
N ASP A 372 5.33 -22.49 29.11
CA ASP A 372 4.69 -21.70 30.17
C ASP A 372 5.20 -22.06 31.57
N ASN A 373 5.63 -23.31 31.76
CA ASN A 373 6.03 -23.83 33.07
C ASN A 373 7.46 -23.41 33.43
N SER A 374 8.38 -23.56 32.48
CA SER A 374 9.81 -23.28 32.67
C SER A 374 10.22 -21.89 32.18
N GLY A 375 9.42 -21.26 31.31
CA GLY A 375 9.76 -20.03 30.62
C GLY A 375 10.87 -20.18 29.57
N ASN A 376 11.28 -21.42 29.25
CA ASN A 376 12.29 -21.71 28.24
C ASN A 376 11.71 -21.59 26.82
N TYR A 377 12.60 -21.37 25.86
CA TYR A 377 12.21 -21.23 24.46
C TYR A 377 12.79 -22.37 23.61
N ALA A 378 12.07 -22.74 22.55
CA ALA A 378 12.56 -23.64 21.51
C ALA A 378 11.96 -23.30 20.15
N ILE A 379 12.71 -23.59 19.09
CA ILE A 379 12.23 -23.47 17.71
C ILE A 379 11.74 -24.85 17.26
N TYR A 380 10.52 -24.91 16.76
CA TYR A 380 9.86 -26.11 16.26
C TYR A 380 9.67 -25.97 14.75
N THR A 381 9.93 -27.05 14.02
CA THR A 381 9.69 -27.11 12.58
C THR A 381 8.74 -28.24 12.25
N LEU A 382 7.79 -27.96 11.35
CA LEU A 382 6.71 -28.85 10.96
C LEU A 382 6.76 -28.99 9.43
N SER A 383 6.97 -30.21 8.93
CA SER A 383 6.84 -30.49 7.50
C SER A 383 5.37 -30.47 7.11
N GLN A 384 5.10 -29.84 5.99
CA GLN A 384 3.75 -29.67 5.47
C GLN A 384 3.35 -30.87 4.60
N TYR A 385 2.04 -31.11 4.47
CA TYR A 385 1.50 -32.19 3.66
C TYR A 385 1.93 -32.05 2.20
N LYS A 386 2.18 -33.15 1.50
CA LYS A 386 2.34 -33.15 0.04
C LYS A 386 1.53 -34.30 -0.54
N ALA A 387 0.65 -33.98 -1.47
CA ALA A 387 -0.07 -35.00 -2.22
C ALA A 387 0.91 -35.91 -2.98
N GLU A 388 0.44 -37.11 -3.31
CA GLU A 388 1.11 -37.98 -4.25
C GLU A 388 1.21 -37.32 -5.63
N GLU A 389 2.39 -37.37 -6.25
CA GLU A 389 2.60 -36.90 -7.62
C GLU A 389 2.76 -38.10 -8.56
N GLY A 390 2.28 -37.94 -9.79
CA GLY A 390 2.30 -38.98 -10.80
C GLY A 390 1.74 -38.51 -12.13
N TYR A 391 1.58 -39.45 -13.05
CA TYR A 391 0.93 -39.23 -14.34
C TYR A 391 0.15 -40.49 -14.75
N TYR A 392 -0.90 -40.32 -15.54
CA TYR A 392 -1.59 -41.45 -16.17
C TYR A 392 -0.76 -41.98 -17.34
N GLU A 393 -0.61 -43.30 -17.45
CA GLU A 393 0.09 -43.97 -18.56
C GLU A 393 -0.43 -43.53 -19.93
N ASP A 394 -1.74 -43.33 -20.03
CA ASP A 394 -2.42 -42.76 -21.19
C ASP A 394 -3.17 -41.49 -20.75
N PRO A 395 -2.82 -40.29 -21.28
CA PRO A 395 -3.47 -39.03 -20.91
C PRO A 395 -4.99 -38.99 -21.16
N ASP A 396 -5.48 -39.81 -22.09
CA ASP A 396 -6.90 -39.87 -22.46
C ASP A 396 -7.66 -40.99 -21.72
N ASN A 397 -6.95 -41.80 -20.92
CA ASN A 397 -7.51 -42.89 -20.14
C ASN A 397 -7.05 -42.80 -18.68
N TRP A 398 -7.97 -42.50 -17.77
CA TRP A 398 -7.68 -42.29 -16.34
C TRP A 398 -7.41 -43.59 -15.56
N GLU A 399 -6.98 -44.64 -16.26
CA GLU A 399 -6.48 -45.89 -15.71
C GLU A 399 -4.94 -45.93 -15.78
N GLY A 400 -4.29 -46.62 -14.84
CA GLY A 400 -2.81 -46.74 -14.85
C GLY A 400 -2.09 -45.48 -14.36
N TRP A 401 -2.46 -44.97 -13.19
CA TRP A 401 -1.70 -43.91 -12.52
C TRP A 401 -0.30 -44.42 -12.09
N ILE A 402 0.76 -43.80 -12.61
CA ILE A 402 2.14 -44.05 -12.21
C ILE A 402 2.55 -42.99 -11.20
N VAL A 403 2.88 -43.44 -9.99
CA VAL A 403 3.42 -42.61 -8.93
C VAL A 403 4.88 -42.25 -9.21
N THR A 404 5.19 -40.97 -9.27
CA THR A 404 6.56 -40.44 -9.36
C THR A 404 7.08 -39.94 -8.02
N SER A 405 6.19 -39.53 -7.11
CA SER A 405 6.53 -39.13 -5.74
C SER A 405 5.42 -39.55 -4.78
N PRO A 406 5.72 -40.30 -3.70
CA PRO A 406 4.69 -40.74 -2.75
C PRO A 406 4.16 -39.58 -1.92
N GLU A 407 2.93 -39.74 -1.42
CA GLU A 407 2.31 -38.84 -0.45
C GLU A 407 3.19 -38.64 0.80
N GLN A 408 3.29 -37.40 1.27
CA GLN A 408 3.97 -37.04 2.51
C GLN A 408 2.98 -36.40 3.49
N PRO A 409 2.69 -37.03 4.62
CA PRO A 409 1.79 -36.44 5.61
C PRO A 409 2.43 -35.25 6.32
N ALA A 410 1.59 -34.33 6.80
CA ALA A 410 2.03 -33.25 7.68
C ALA A 410 2.57 -33.84 8.99
N ALA A 411 3.80 -33.48 9.38
CA ALA A 411 4.49 -34.10 10.52
C ALA A 411 5.43 -33.16 11.27
N ALA A 412 5.72 -33.50 12.52
CA ALA A 412 6.84 -32.95 13.28
C ALA A 412 8.17 -33.20 12.56
N LYS A 413 9.03 -32.19 12.50
CA LYS A 413 10.34 -32.30 11.85
C LYS A 413 11.51 -32.20 12.82
N ASN A 414 11.75 -31.02 13.39
CA ASN A 414 12.86 -30.80 14.33
C ASN A 414 12.44 -29.88 15.47
N LYS A 415 13.11 -30.05 16.62
CA LYS A 415 13.11 -29.14 17.77
C LYS A 415 14.54 -28.63 18.03
N TYR A 416 14.71 -27.31 18.12
CA TYR A 416 15.98 -26.67 18.47
C TYR A 416 15.85 -25.95 19.81
N ILE A 417 16.69 -26.33 20.78
CA ILE A 417 16.69 -25.73 22.12
C ILE A 417 17.37 -24.36 22.06
N ILE A 418 16.77 -23.36 22.71
CA ILE A 418 17.41 -22.04 22.90
C ILE A 418 18.21 -22.08 24.22
N PRO A 419 19.53 -21.79 24.21
CA PRO A 419 20.32 -21.73 25.43
C PRO A 419 19.92 -20.56 26.33
N THR A 420 20.31 -20.61 27.60
CA THR A 420 19.97 -19.58 28.62
C THR A 420 20.34 -18.15 28.20
N THR A 421 21.47 -18.00 27.48
CA THR A 421 21.89 -16.71 26.91
C THR A 421 20.86 -16.15 25.93
N GLY A 422 20.29 -17.00 25.07
CA GLY A 422 19.23 -16.62 24.14
C GLY A 422 17.92 -16.27 24.85
N LYS A 423 17.55 -17.04 25.87
CA LYS A 423 16.37 -16.77 26.71
C LYS A 423 16.41 -15.34 27.30
N THR A 424 17.56 -14.92 27.82
CA THR A 424 17.72 -13.59 28.43
C THR A 424 17.45 -12.44 27.45
N LEU A 425 17.77 -12.64 26.17
CA LEU A 425 17.47 -11.66 25.11
C LEU A 425 16.00 -11.72 24.69
N LEU A 426 15.45 -12.93 24.55
CA LEU A 426 14.04 -13.14 24.17
C LEU A 426 13.06 -12.57 25.20
N ASP A 427 13.36 -12.70 26.50
CA ASP A 427 12.51 -12.13 27.58
C ASP A 427 12.48 -10.59 27.56
N LYS A 428 13.42 -9.93 26.86
CA LYS A 428 13.51 -8.47 26.73
C LYS A 428 13.09 -7.97 25.34
N ALA A 429 12.61 -8.86 24.48
CA ALA A 429 12.39 -8.52 23.09
C ALA A 429 11.14 -7.66 22.90
N VAL A 430 11.26 -6.62 22.09
CA VAL A 430 10.15 -5.79 21.57
C VAL A 430 9.66 -6.30 20.20
N SER A 431 10.49 -7.07 19.49
CA SER A 431 10.09 -7.75 18.25
C SER A 431 10.89 -9.03 18.05
N ILE A 432 10.24 -10.06 17.52
CA ILE A 432 10.85 -11.35 17.21
C ILE A 432 10.28 -11.82 15.88
N PHE A 433 11.13 -12.15 14.92
CA PHE A 433 10.70 -12.64 13.62
C PHE A 433 11.79 -13.46 12.93
N PHE A 434 11.37 -14.40 12.08
CA PHE A 434 12.28 -15.22 11.30
C PHE A 434 12.68 -14.53 10.00
N GLY A 435 13.88 -14.82 9.52
CA GLY A 435 14.20 -14.67 8.10
C GLY A 435 13.36 -15.65 7.28
N HIS A 436 12.87 -15.20 6.12
CA HIS A 436 11.96 -16.01 5.31
C HIS A 436 12.68 -16.96 4.34
N THR A 437 13.95 -16.68 4.03
CA THR A 437 14.77 -17.44 3.06
C THR A 437 16.04 -18.03 3.68
N ASN A 438 16.17 -17.96 5.01
CA ASN A 438 17.34 -18.42 5.75
C ASN A 438 16.93 -18.85 7.16
N ASN A 439 17.76 -19.68 7.79
CA ASN A 439 17.50 -20.18 9.15
C ASN A 439 18.03 -19.20 10.21
N VAL A 440 17.52 -17.97 10.17
CA VAL A 440 17.85 -16.91 11.14
C VAL A 440 16.58 -16.50 11.87
N LEU A 441 16.68 -16.38 13.19
CA LEU A 441 15.71 -15.72 14.05
C LEU A 441 16.31 -14.39 14.50
N TYR A 442 15.64 -13.28 14.20
CA TYR A 442 16.02 -11.96 14.70
C TYR A 442 15.32 -11.70 16.03
N VAL A 443 16.10 -11.35 17.04
CA VAL A 443 15.63 -10.99 18.37
C VAL A 443 15.97 -9.53 18.63
N VAL A 444 14.94 -8.70 18.79
CA VAL A 444 15.09 -7.25 18.87
C VAL A 444 14.67 -6.79 20.25
N THR A 445 15.60 -6.20 20.97
CA THR A 445 15.36 -5.53 22.27
C THR A 445 15.22 -4.03 22.03
N ASP A 446 14.84 -3.26 23.06
CA ASP A 446 14.79 -1.80 22.95
C ASP A 446 16.17 -1.16 22.66
N ALA A 447 17.26 -1.87 22.93
CA ALA A 447 18.63 -1.37 22.80
C ALA A 447 19.41 -1.92 21.59
N ALA A 448 19.03 -3.07 21.03
CA ALA A 448 19.81 -3.73 19.98
C ALA A 448 19.06 -4.87 19.28
N ILE A 449 19.56 -5.23 18.08
CA ILE A 449 19.15 -6.41 17.30
C ILE A 449 20.21 -7.50 17.41
N TYR A 450 19.78 -8.74 17.61
CA TYR A 450 20.61 -9.94 17.65
C TYR A 450 20.12 -10.97 16.62
N SER A 451 21.03 -11.79 16.11
CA SER A 451 20.71 -12.88 15.19
C SER A 451 21.01 -14.23 15.83
N PHE A 452 20.03 -15.14 15.77
CA PHE A 452 20.16 -16.52 16.21
C PHE A 452 20.07 -17.42 14.98
N THR A 453 21.01 -18.35 14.81
CA THR A 453 21.00 -19.28 13.67
C THR A 453 20.64 -20.69 14.12
N TYR A 454 19.80 -21.38 13.36
CA TYR A 454 19.36 -22.75 13.65
C TYR A 454 19.49 -23.67 12.43
N GLY A 455 19.26 -24.97 12.61
CA GLY A 455 19.36 -25.98 11.54
C GLY A 455 20.65 -26.80 11.53
N MET A 456 21.63 -26.47 12.38
CA MET A 456 22.80 -27.32 12.64
C MET A 456 22.70 -27.88 14.06
N GLY A 457 22.63 -29.21 14.19
CA GLY A 457 22.44 -29.87 15.49
C GLY A 457 21.05 -29.61 16.10
N ASN A 458 20.94 -29.75 17.42
CA ASN A 458 19.69 -29.64 18.19
C ASN A 458 19.65 -28.37 19.08
N GLU A 459 20.67 -27.51 19.02
CA GLU A 459 20.75 -26.27 19.79
C GLU A 459 20.91 -25.08 18.86
N VAL A 460 20.27 -23.97 19.21
CA VAL A 460 20.34 -22.72 18.46
C VAL A 460 21.63 -21.97 18.79
N SER A 461 22.36 -21.53 17.76
CA SER A 461 23.53 -20.68 17.95
C SER A 461 23.09 -19.23 18.17
N VAL A 462 23.47 -18.66 19.32
CA VAL A 462 23.08 -17.32 19.75
C VAL A 462 24.25 -16.36 19.59
N SER A 463 24.11 -15.36 18.72
CA SER A 463 25.04 -14.23 18.69
C SER A 463 24.71 -13.24 19.80
N THR A 464 25.65 -13.04 20.73
CA THR A 464 25.55 -11.96 21.75
C THR A 464 26.10 -10.63 21.24
N THR A 465 26.70 -10.61 20.05
CA THR A 465 27.15 -9.38 19.39
C THR A 465 25.96 -8.74 18.68
N SER A 466 25.69 -7.49 19.02
CA SER A 466 24.66 -6.69 18.36
C SER A 466 24.92 -6.59 16.86
N GLN A 467 23.90 -6.82 16.05
CA GLN A 467 23.89 -6.61 14.60
C GLN A 467 23.50 -5.17 14.24
N PHE A 468 22.78 -4.51 15.15
CA PHE A 468 22.38 -3.11 15.03
C PHE A 468 22.14 -2.53 16.43
N THR A 469 22.68 -1.35 16.66
CA THR A 469 22.42 -0.54 17.86
C THR A 469 21.93 0.82 17.37
N PRO A 470 20.80 1.33 17.88
CA PRO A 470 20.27 2.61 17.47
C PRO A 470 21.20 3.75 17.93
N SER A 471 20.94 4.96 17.45
CA SER A 471 21.74 6.13 17.84
C SER A 471 21.60 6.40 19.34
N ASN A 472 22.54 7.12 19.94
CA ASN A 472 22.50 7.38 21.39
C ASN A 472 21.19 8.10 21.78
N GLY A 473 20.48 7.58 22.78
CA GLY A 473 19.19 8.10 23.25
C GLY A 473 17.96 7.56 22.50
N GLU A 474 18.13 6.83 21.40
CA GLU A 474 17.05 6.17 20.67
C GLU A 474 16.78 4.76 21.24
N LYS A 475 15.51 4.35 21.23
CA LYS A 475 15.08 2.98 21.53
C LYS A 475 14.40 2.35 20.33
N ILE A 476 14.67 1.09 20.07
CA ILE A 476 13.92 0.31 19.07
C ILE A 476 12.54 -0.01 19.65
N THR A 477 11.48 0.30 18.90
CA THR A 477 10.09 0.04 19.31
C THR A 477 9.44 -1.08 18.50
N LYS A 478 9.89 -1.27 17.25
CA LYS A 478 9.41 -2.33 16.36
C LYS A 478 10.49 -2.67 15.35
N ALA A 479 10.57 -3.92 14.94
CA ALA A 479 11.35 -4.32 13.78
C ALA A 479 10.69 -5.51 13.08
N LYS A 480 10.89 -5.61 11.77
CA LYS A 480 10.39 -6.73 10.97
C LYS A 480 11.21 -6.95 9.70
N LEU A 481 11.04 -8.12 9.11
CA LEU A 481 11.62 -8.42 7.80
C LEU A 481 10.99 -7.51 6.74
N TYR A 482 11.83 -6.92 5.88
CA TYR A 482 11.36 -6.23 4.70
C TYR A 482 10.95 -7.25 3.62
N GLN A 483 9.70 -7.17 3.21
CA GLN A 483 9.11 -7.92 2.09
C GLN A 483 8.34 -6.92 1.24
N GLN A 484 8.42 -7.03 -0.09
CA GLN A 484 7.62 -6.16 -0.97
C GLN A 484 6.13 -6.45 -0.84
N GLY A 485 5.27 -5.46 -1.07
CA GLY A 485 3.82 -5.61 -0.94
C GLY A 485 3.28 -6.77 -1.78
N GLN A 486 3.67 -6.84 -3.06
CA GLN A 486 3.26 -7.94 -3.95
C GLN A 486 3.78 -9.31 -3.46
N TYR A 487 4.96 -9.36 -2.83
CA TYR A 487 5.48 -10.60 -2.24
C TYR A 487 4.59 -11.09 -1.11
N THR A 488 4.22 -10.19 -0.20
CA THR A 488 3.32 -10.55 0.92
C THR A 488 1.94 -10.95 0.44
N ASN A 489 1.42 -10.29 -0.61
CA ASN A 489 0.09 -10.55 -1.15
C ASN A 489 0.00 -11.84 -1.97
N GLN A 490 1.01 -12.14 -2.80
CA GLN A 490 1.00 -13.28 -3.72
C GLN A 490 2.43 -13.71 -4.08
N ILE A 491 3.06 -14.54 -3.24
CA ILE A 491 4.47 -14.94 -3.38
C ILE A 491 4.84 -15.41 -4.80
N ASN A 492 4.00 -16.25 -5.42
CA ASN A 492 4.37 -16.93 -6.66
C ASN A 492 4.44 -16.03 -7.90
N VAL A 493 3.86 -14.82 -7.89
CA VAL A 493 4.10 -13.86 -8.98
C VAL A 493 5.52 -13.29 -8.96
N MET A 494 6.20 -13.36 -7.81
CA MET A 494 7.56 -12.87 -7.63
C MET A 494 8.61 -13.99 -7.57
N THR A 495 8.20 -15.25 -7.43
CA THR A 495 9.11 -16.41 -7.30
C THR A 495 8.98 -17.43 -8.44
N GLY A 496 8.04 -17.24 -9.37
CA GLY A 496 7.93 -18.06 -10.57
C GLY A 496 9.20 -18.05 -11.42
N ASN A 497 9.33 -19.00 -12.35
CA ASN A 497 10.47 -19.07 -13.26
C ASN A 497 10.02 -18.99 -14.73
N PRO A 498 10.17 -17.83 -15.41
CA PRO A 498 10.57 -16.53 -14.85
C PRO A 498 9.45 -15.90 -13.98
N PRO A 499 9.76 -14.94 -13.09
CA PRO A 499 8.75 -14.28 -12.27
C PRO A 499 7.92 -13.32 -13.13
N THR A 500 6.62 -13.19 -12.84
CA THR A 500 5.74 -12.20 -13.48
C THR A 500 6.12 -10.79 -13.07
N ILE A 501 6.48 -10.58 -11.80
CA ILE A 501 6.97 -9.32 -11.25
C ILE A 501 8.35 -9.57 -10.65
N ALA A 502 9.38 -8.96 -11.22
CA ALA A 502 10.75 -9.12 -10.72
C ALA A 502 10.89 -8.52 -9.30
N PRO A 503 11.40 -9.29 -8.32
CA PRO A 503 11.64 -8.74 -6.99
C PRO A 503 12.83 -7.79 -6.97
N ASN A 504 12.73 -6.75 -6.16
CA ASN A 504 13.82 -5.85 -5.84
C ASN A 504 14.92 -6.60 -5.07
N ALA A 505 16.15 -6.11 -5.16
CA ALA A 505 17.32 -6.76 -4.58
C ALA A 505 17.21 -6.99 -3.06
N TRP A 506 16.46 -6.16 -2.34
CA TRP A 506 16.32 -6.20 -0.89
C TRP A 506 15.14 -7.04 -0.39
N ASN A 507 14.26 -7.52 -1.27
CA ASN A 507 13.12 -8.34 -0.87
C ASN A 507 13.57 -9.59 -0.10
N ASN A 508 13.05 -9.78 1.13
CA ASN A 508 13.47 -10.82 2.09
C ASN A 508 14.96 -10.74 2.53
N LYS A 509 15.64 -9.62 2.26
CA LYS A 509 17.08 -9.41 2.49
C LYS A 509 17.39 -8.09 3.17
N ALA A 510 16.40 -7.46 3.80
CA ALA A 510 16.56 -6.27 4.62
C ALA A 510 15.63 -6.32 5.83
N LEU A 511 15.91 -5.47 6.81
CA LEU A 511 15.08 -5.28 7.99
C LEU A 511 14.49 -3.87 7.97
N ILE A 512 13.21 -3.74 8.30
CA ILE A 512 12.61 -2.47 8.71
C ILE A 512 12.82 -2.35 10.22
N ILE A 513 13.42 -1.25 10.65
CA ILE A 513 13.73 -0.96 12.06
C ILE A 513 13.09 0.37 12.41
N VAL A 514 12.25 0.37 13.44
CA VAL A 514 11.58 1.56 13.96
C VAL A 514 12.22 1.94 15.28
N THR A 515 12.65 3.20 15.37
CA THR A 515 13.27 3.76 16.57
C THR A 515 12.54 5.01 17.03
N GLN A 516 12.60 5.28 18.33
CA GLN A 516 11.93 6.39 18.99
C GLN A 516 12.91 7.04 19.96
N SER A 517 13.15 8.36 19.83
CA SER A 517 14.01 9.13 20.76
C SER A 517 13.21 9.89 21.82
N ALA A 518 11.98 10.23 21.50
CA ALA A 518 10.96 10.82 22.39
C ALA A 518 9.57 10.38 21.92
N GLU A 519 8.54 10.56 22.73
CA GLU A 519 7.19 10.04 22.43
C GLU A 519 6.71 10.32 21.00
N PHE A 520 6.95 11.52 20.48
CA PHE A 520 6.57 11.95 19.12
C PHE A 520 7.78 12.29 18.22
N ASN A 521 8.89 11.57 18.40
CA ASN A 521 10.07 11.67 17.53
C ASN A 521 10.54 10.27 17.10
N GLY A 522 9.97 9.81 15.99
CA GLY A 522 10.18 8.50 15.40
C GLY A 522 11.08 8.53 14.17
N LYS A 523 11.72 7.39 13.91
CA LYS A 523 12.60 7.17 12.75
C LYS A 523 12.43 5.75 12.23
N VAL A 524 12.35 5.61 10.91
CA VAL A 524 12.32 4.31 10.22
C VAL A 524 13.62 4.13 9.46
N SER A 525 14.28 2.99 9.67
CA SER A 525 15.48 2.59 8.93
C SER A 525 15.24 1.29 8.19
N ILE A 526 15.73 1.19 6.95
CA ILE A 526 15.73 -0.05 6.17
C ILE A 526 17.18 -0.49 6.00
N VAL A 527 17.54 -1.59 6.63
CA VAL A 527 18.94 -2.04 6.73
C VAL A 527 19.10 -3.37 6.00
N PRO A 528 19.88 -3.44 4.91
CA PRO A 528 20.08 -4.67 4.17
C PRO A 528 20.96 -5.66 4.96
N MET A 529 20.75 -6.94 4.70
CA MET A 529 21.59 -8.01 5.23
C MET A 529 22.93 -8.01 4.49
N LYS A 530 24.03 -8.08 5.24
CA LYS A 530 25.38 -8.29 4.71
C LYS A 530 25.63 -9.76 4.40
N GLN A 531 25.24 -10.66 5.31
CA GLN A 531 25.34 -12.11 5.15
C GLN A 531 24.05 -12.77 5.65
N ALA A 532 23.17 -13.15 4.71
CA ALA A 532 21.84 -13.67 5.01
C ALA A 532 21.87 -14.89 5.96
N GLY A 533 22.78 -15.85 5.75
CA GLY A 533 22.87 -17.06 6.58
C GLY A 533 23.36 -16.84 8.02
N ALA A 534 23.99 -15.70 8.31
CA ALA A 534 24.45 -15.32 9.65
C ALA A 534 23.58 -14.23 10.29
N GLY A 535 22.65 -13.66 9.53
CA GLY A 535 21.80 -12.55 9.95
C GLY A 535 22.55 -11.25 10.24
N THR A 536 23.73 -11.05 9.63
CA THR A 536 24.50 -9.81 9.83
C THR A 536 23.97 -8.69 8.95
N LEU A 537 24.06 -7.45 9.43
CA LEU A 537 23.48 -6.27 8.79
C LEU A 537 24.56 -5.32 8.23
N ASP A 538 24.26 -4.67 7.11
CA ASP A 538 25.14 -3.68 6.47
C ASP A 538 24.63 -2.27 6.77
N ILE A 539 25.01 -1.75 7.95
CA ILE A 539 24.57 -0.43 8.44
C ILE A 539 25.01 0.70 7.50
N SER A 540 26.11 0.52 6.77
CA SER A 540 26.63 1.53 5.84
C SER A 540 25.71 1.79 4.64
N LYS A 541 24.77 0.89 4.38
CA LYS A 541 23.77 0.98 3.31
C LYS A 541 22.37 1.24 3.82
N ALA A 542 22.21 1.59 5.10
CA ALA A 542 20.89 1.85 5.66
C ALA A 542 20.23 3.04 4.96
N LEU A 543 18.97 2.88 4.57
CA LEU A 543 18.09 4.00 4.27
C LEU A 543 17.47 4.47 5.58
N ILE A 544 17.50 5.77 5.86
CA ILE A 544 17.03 6.33 7.12
C ILE A 544 16.08 7.48 6.84
N TYR A 545 14.89 7.39 7.44
CA TYR A 545 13.84 8.38 7.32
C TYR A 545 13.43 8.87 8.71
N ASP A 546 13.35 10.18 8.88
CA ASP A 546 12.96 10.85 10.12
C ASP A 546 11.74 11.76 9.91
N GLY A 547 11.44 12.59 10.91
CA GLY A 547 10.29 13.50 10.88
C GLY A 547 8.95 12.81 11.07
N PHE A 548 8.93 11.69 11.80
CA PHE A 548 7.69 11.00 12.20
C PHE A 548 7.35 11.34 13.66
N GLY A 549 6.06 11.30 13.98
CA GLY A 549 5.58 11.29 15.35
C GLY A 549 5.87 9.95 16.06
N LYS A 550 4.88 9.46 16.80
CA LYS A 550 4.88 8.09 17.32
C LYS A 550 4.50 7.12 16.21
N ILE A 551 5.44 6.31 15.76
CA ILE A 551 5.19 5.33 14.70
C ILE A 551 4.34 4.19 15.26
N LEU A 552 3.15 3.98 14.68
CA LEU A 552 2.17 2.99 15.10
C LEU A 552 2.40 1.67 14.36
N ASP A 553 2.52 1.73 13.04
CA ASP A 553 2.91 0.60 12.21
C ASP A 553 3.57 1.04 10.91
N VAL A 554 4.21 0.09 10.25
CA VAL A 554 4.83 0.29 8.93
C VAL A 554 4.35 -0.86 8.06
N THR A 555 4.14 -0.70 6.76
CA THR A 555 3.87 -1.81 5.84
C THR A 555 4.39 -1.46 4.46
N THR A 556 4.34 -2.40 3.52
CA THR A 556 4.72 -2.16 2.13
C THR A 556 3.50 -2.32 1.24
N THR A 557 3.26 -1.36 0.36
CA THR A 557 2.27 -1.49 -0.72
C THR A 557 2.95 -2.06 -1.96
N GLY A 558 2.17 -2.34 -3.00
CA GLY A 558 2.67 -2.80 -4.29
C GLY A 558 1.70 -2.43 -5.41
N TYR A 559 2.21 -2.37 -6.64
CA TYR A 559 1.40 -2.26 -7.84
C TYR A 559 1.84 -3.31 -8.84
#